data_AF-A0A938MEC6-F1
#
_entry.id   AF-A0A938MEC6-F1
#
_cell.length_a   1.000
_cell.length_b   1.000
_cell.length_c   1.000
_cell.angle_alpha   90.00
_cell.angle_beta   90.00
_cell.angle_gamma   90.00
#
_symmetry.space_group_name_H-M   'P 1'
#
loop_
_entity.id
_entity.type
_entity.pdbx_description
1 polymer ?
#
loop_
_entity_poly.entity_id
_entity_poly.type
_entity_poly.pdbx_seq_one_letter_code
_entity_poly.pdbx_strand_id
1 'polypeptide(L)' 'TLAIHRSGILAWYDYRISTGALEGTNNKIQTMKRQAYGFRDMDFFKLKILGIHETKYALVG' A
#
# COMPACT_ATOMS: atom_id res chain seq x y z
N THR A 1 18.95 17.65 -3.97
CA THR A 1 18.20 16.37 -3.83
C THR A 1 17.86 16.06 -2.38
N LEU A 2 18.81 15.92 -1.44
CA LEU A 2 18.46 15.67 -0.02
C LEU A 2 17.94 16.91 0.75
N ALA A 3 18.48 18.10 0.45
CA ALA A 3 18.16 19.34 1.17
C ALA A 3 16.68 19.78 1.04
N ILE A 4 15.98 19.32 -0.01
CA ILE A 4 14.55 19.62 -0.24
C ILE A 4 13.66 18.80 0.71
N HIS A 5 14.11 17.60 1.12
CA HIS A 5 13.36 16.72 2.01
C HIS A 5 13.72 16.90 3.50
N ARG A 6 14.55 17.91 3.83
CA ARG A 6 15.04 18.14 5.20
C ARG A 6 13.92 18.28 6.23
N SER A 7 12.81 18.91 5.84
CA SER A 7 11.65 19.12 6.72
C SER A 7 10.95 17.81 7.07
N GLY A 8 10.77 16.91 6.09
CA GLY A 8 10.18 15.59 6.33
C GLY A 8 11.07 14.67 7.17
N ILE A 9 12.39 14.76 6.99
CA ILE A 9 13.36 13.99 7.78
C ILE A 9 13.38 14.45 9.24
N LEU A 10 13.37 15.76 9.49
CA LEU A 10 13.35 16.31 10.85
C LEU A 10 11.99 16.08 11.53
N ALA A 11 10.88 16.16 10.80
CA ALA A 11 9.54 15.93 11.33
C ALA A 11 9.33 14.51 11.89
N TRP A 12 10.13 13.52 11.47
CA TRP A 12 10.08 12.17 12.03
C TRP A 12 10.52 12.12 13.51
N TYR A 13 11.40 13.03 13.94
CA TYR A 13 11.82 13.12 15.35
C TYR A 13 10.71 13.65 16.25
N ASP A 14 9.92 14.59 15.75
CA ASP A 14 8.77 15.17 16.46
C ASP A 14 7.56 14.23 16.45
N TYR A 15 7.33 13.57 15.31
CA TYR A 15 6.22 12.64 15.10
C TYR A 15 6.75 11.31 14.57
N ARG A 16 6.74 10.28 15.43
CA ARG A 16 7.19 8.91 15.09
C ARG A 16 6.18 8.17 14.21
N ILE A 17 5.82 8.76 13.08
CA ILE A 17 4.94 8.14 12.08
C ILE A 17 5.78 7.16 11.27
N SER A 18 5.42 5.88 11.33
CA SER A 18 6.04 4.84 10.53
C SER A 18 5.38 4.74 9.14
N THR A 19 6.20 4.62 8.10
CA THR A 19 5.72 4.30 6.73
C THR A 19 5.39 2.82 6.56
N GLY A 20 5.63 1.98 7.57
CA GLY A 20 5.49 0.52 7.44
C GLY A 20 4.09 0.04 7.07
N ALA A 21 3.03 0.67 7.61
CA ALA A 21 1.65 0.33 7.22
C ALA A 21 1.35 0.73 5.76
N LEU A 22 1.89 1.85 5.30
CA LEU A 22 1.78 2.32 3.92
C LEU A 22 2.53 1.38 2.96
N GLU A 23 3.76 1.00 3.32
CA GLU A 23 4.57 0.03 2.58
C GLU A 23 3.90 -1.34 2.50
N GLY A 24 3.31 -1.82 3.61
CA GLY A 24 2.55 -3.06 3.63
C GLY A 24 1.34 -3.03 2.69
N THR A 25 0.65 -1.88 2.63
CA THR A 25 -0.46 -1.67 1.69
C THR A 25 0.03 -1.69 0.24
N ASN A 26 1.13 -0.99 -0.07
CA ASN A 26 1.73 -0.99 -1.39
C ASN A 26 2.16 -2.40 -1.84
N ASN A 27 2.75 -3.20 -0.95
CA ASN A 27 3.14 -4.57 -1.24
C ASN A 27 1.93 -5.48 -1.53
N LYS A 28 0.82 -5.31 -0.81
CA LYS A 28 -0.43 -6.05 -1.07
C LYS A 28 -1.01 -5.70 -2.44
N ILE A 29 -1.03 -4.41 -2.80
CA ILE A 29 -1.50 -3.95 -4.12
C ILE A 29 -0.62 -4.52 -5.24
N GLN A 30 0.70 -4.46 -5.08
CA GLN A 30 1.66 -5.03 -6.03
C GLN A 30 1.42 -6.54 -6.24
N THR A 31 1.22 -7.28 -5.15
CA THR A 31 0.91 -8.71 -5.18
C THR A 31 -0.41 -8.98 -5.91
N MET A 32 -1.44 -8.20 -5.63
CA MET A 32 -2.75 -8.32 -6.30
C MET A 32 -2.64 -8.08 -7.81
N LYS A 33 -1.86 -7.09 -8.25
CA LYS A 33 -1.59 -6.84 -9.68
C LYS A 33 -0.89 -8.03 -10.35
N ARG A 34 0.06 -8.66 -9.66
CA ARG A 34 0.78 -9.86 -10.16
C ARG A 34 -0.14 -11.07 -10.29
N GLN A 35 -0.98 -11.32 -9.30
CA GLN A 35 -1.95 -12.44 -9.31
C GLN A 35 -2.98 -12.32 -10.44
N ALA A 36 -3.37 -11.09 -10.80
CA ALA A 36 -4.33 -10.85 -11.86
C ALA A 36 -3.72 -10.88 -13.27
N TYR A 37 -2.40 -11.05 -13.43
CA TYR A 37 -1.69 -10.95 -14.71
C TYR A 37 -2.06 -9.69 -15.54
N GLY A 38 -2.38 -8.60 -14.85
CA GLY A 38 -2.90 -7.37 -15.45
C GLY A 38 -4.43 -7.30 -15.41
N PHE A 39 -4.96 -6.43 -14.55
CA PHE A 39 -6.38 -6.10 -14.58
C PHE A 39 -6.72 -5.41 -15.90
N ARG A 40 -7.64 -6.00 -16.66
CA ARG A 40 -8.15 -5.43 -17.92
C ARG A 40 -9.11 -4.26 -17.67
N ASP A 41 -9.75 -4.28 -16.50
CA ASP A 41 -10.66 -3.26 -15.98
C ASP A 41 -10.02 -2.57 -14.77
N MET A 42 -9.65 -1.31 -14.95
CA MET A 42 -9.02 -0.49 -13.91
C MET A 42 -10.00 0.02 -12.86
N ASP A 43 -11.29 0.10 -13.17
CA ASP A 43 -12.31 0.53 -12.21
C ASP A 43 -12.63 -0.61 -11.23
N PHE A 44 -12.68 -1.84 -11.74
CA PHE A 44 -12.73 -3.02 -10.87
C PHE A 44 -11.47 -3.14 -9.98
N PHE A 45 -10.30 -2.79 -10.51
CA PHE A 45 -9.06 -2.78 -9.73
C PHE A 45 -9.10 -1.75 -8.59
N LYS A 46 -9.62 -0.54 -8.83
CA LYS A 46 -9.82 0.48 -7.77
C LYS A 46 -10.77 -0.02 -6.69
N LEU A 47 -11.89 -0.64 -7.06
CA LEU A 47 -12.84 -1.22 -6.11
C LEU A 47 -12.18 -2.30 -5.25
N LYS A 48 -11.35 -3.16 -5.84
CA LYS A 48 -10.56 -4.15 -5.09
C LYS A 48 -9.54 -3.53 -4.13
N ILE A 49 -8.91 -2.41 -4.49
CA ILE A 49 -8.02 -1.69 -3.57
C ILE A 49 -8.81 -1.12 -2.39
N LEU A 50 -9.98 -0.53 -2.64
CA LEU A 50 -10.84 0.02 -1.58
C LEU A 50 -11.29 -1.07 -0.61
N GLY A 51 -11.67 -2.26 -1.12
CA GLY A 51 -12.06 -3.42 -0.31
C GLY A 51 -10.91 -4.25 0.27
N ILE A 52 -9.64 -3.86 0.10
CA ILE A 52 -8.48 -4.69 0.49
C ILE A 52 -8.39 -4.95 2.00
N HIS A 53 -9.04 -4.11 2.80
CA HIS A 53 -9.12 -4.22 4.24
C HIS A 53 -10.24 -5.16 4.71
N GLU A 54 -11.22 -5.44 3.85
CA GLU A 54 -12.34 -6.35 4.13
C GLU A 54 -12.00 -7.81 3.79
N THR A 55 -11.05 -8.04 2.87
CA THR A 55 -10.62 -9.37 2.49
C THR A 55 -9.87 -10.04 3.65
N LYS A 56 -10.58 -10.84 4.45
CA LYS A 56 -9.99 -11.79 5.40
C LYS A 56 -9.44 -12.98 4.61
N TYR A 57 -8.18 -13.32 4.83
CA TYR A 57 -7.64 -14.60 4.36
C TYR A 57 -8.42 -15.72 5.03
N ALA A 58 -9.29 -16.38 4.28
CA ALA A 58 -9.81 -17.67 4.68
C ALA A 58 -8.66 -18.66 4.50
N LEU A 59 -8.08 -19.13 5.61
CA LEU A 59 -7.19 -20.29 5.61
C LEU A 59 -8.07 -21.51 5.30
N VAL A 60 -8.31 -21.77 4.02
CA VAL A 60 -8.94 -23.01 3.57
C VAL A 60 -7.79 -23.96 3.26
N GLY A 61 -7.58 -24.89 4.19
CA GLY A 61 -6.76 -26.09 4.01
C GLY A 61 -7.64 -27.26 3.55
#